data_AF-A0A8H7IA18-F1
#
_entry.id   AF-A0A8H7IA18-F1
#
_cell.length_a   1.000
_cell.length_b   1.000
_cell.length_c   1.000
_cell.angle_alpha   90.00
_cell.angle_beta   90.00
_cell.angle_gamma   90.00
#
_symmetry.space_group_name_H-M   'P 1'
#
loop_
_entity.id
_entity.type
_entity.pdbx_description
1 polymer ?
#
loop_
_entity_poly.entity_id
_entity_poly.type
_entity_poly.pdbx_seq_one_letter_code
_entity_poly.pdbx_strand_id
1 'polypeptide(L)'
;MVNDTGAFQAMTDSIFYNALAWSFTKDSTYSSNIANAINTWFLAPDTYMNPNLNYSQLLRGPGEQKGSQTGVLDLKCMSKLTSGVLVLRKGQAPEWTKELDDGLNAWVNRYIVWLTTHELALGERSAPNNHGTFYFNQLASLQVLVGDMEGARATINNYFNGIYQDQIAANGDQPLETDRTRPYHYRAYALAGMVINAKIGEYAGLTDAWNRTSKSGAGIKQACDYAMTIPATGEEDIYQGYAAFLKEKDPSYPGSGYYLIAPGLSDSGLTPPASLVNSTSGGSGSSSSSGNNNNNGAMKMGASGVLGALVGLVAATLASAL
;
A
#
# COMPACT_ATOMS: atom_id res chain seq x y z
N MET A 1 -11.70 7.59 -12.61
CA MET A 1 -10.50 7.32 -11.77
C MET A 1 -9.41 6.83 -12.70
N VAL A 2 -8.31 7.58 -12.80
CA VAL A 2 -7.11 7.15 -13.52
C VAL A 2 -6.46 6.06 -12.68
N ASN A 3 -6.07 4.94 -13.29
CA ASN A 3 -5.27 3.93 -12.61
C ASN A 3 -3.80 4.30 -12.78
N ASP A 4 -3.20 4.86 -11.73
CA ASP A 4 -1.79 5.23 -11.63
C ASP A 4 -1.02 4.29 -10.69
N THR A 5 -1.59 3.11 -10.38
CA THR A 5 -0.95 2.10 -9.53
C THR A 5 0.43 1.75 -10.08
N GLY A 6 1.46 1.89 -9.26
CA GLY A 6 2.85 1.64 -9.63
C GLY A 6 3.60 2.85 -10.19
N ALA A 7 2.92 3.93 -10.57
CA ALA A 7 3.60 5.14 -11.07
C ALA A 7 4.50 5.78 -10.00
N PHE A 8 4.05 5.80 -8.73
CA PHE A 8 4.87 6.28 -7.62
C PHE A 8 6.13 5.45 -7.46
N GLN A 9 6.00 4.12 -7.49
CA GLN A 9 7.15 3.21 -7.39
C GLN A 9 8.13 3.45 -8.55
N ALA A 10 7.64 3.51 -9.79
CA ALA A 10 8.48 3.79 -10.97
C ALA A 10 9.21 5.14 -10.86
N MET A 11 8.54 6.17 -10.36
CA MET A 11 9.14 7.49 -10.09
C MET A 11 10.25 7.39 -9.04
N THR A 12 10.00 6.73 -7.90
CA THR A 12 11.02 6.58 -6.85
C THR A 12 12.21 5.70 -7.27
N ASP A 13 11.97 4.68 -8.10
CA ASP A 13 13.01 3.85 -8.70
C ASP A 13 13.88 4.67 -9.66
N SER A 14 13.24 5.49 -10.52
CA SER A 14 13.94 6.43 -11.39
C SER A 14 14.81 7.39 -10.58
N ILE A 15 14.28 8.01 -9.52
CA ILE A 15 15.06 8.89 -8.64
C ILE A 15 16.27 8.17 -8.07
N PHE A 16 16.09 6.96 -7.54
CA PHE A 16 17.17 6.21 -6.92
C PHE A 16 18.29 5.85 -7.90
N TYR A 17 17.94 5.31 -9.08
CA TYR A 17 18.94 4.93 -10.09
C TYR A 17 19.64 6.14 -10.71
N ASN A 18 18.92 7.24 -10.97
CA ASN A 18 19.55 8.48 -11.42
C ASN A 18 20.49 9.03 -10.34
N ALA A 19 20.14 8.95 -9.05
CA ALA A 19 21.01 9.44 -7.99
C ALA A 19 22.30 8.63 -7.89
N LEU A 20 22.21 7.31 -8.03
CA LEU A 20 23.38 6.44 -8.13
C LEU A 20 24.25 6.81 -9.33
N ALA A 21 23.67 6.90 -10.52
CA ALA A 21 24.40 7.25 -11.75
C ALA A 21 25.07 8.64 -11.64
N TRP A 22 24.34 9.64 -11.14
CA TRP A 22 24.87 10.97 -10.88
C TRP A 22 26.00 10.97 -9.84
N SER A 23 25.89 10.15 -8.79
CA SER A 23 26.91 10.09 -7.74
C SER A 23 28.28 9.68 -8.27
N PHE A 24 28.32 8.82 -9.30
CA PHE A 24 29.55 8.36 -9.96
C PHE A 24 29.99 9.27 -11.11
N THR A 25 29.06 9.71 -11.94
CA THR A 25 29.37 10.38 -13.23
C THR A 25 29.39 11.90 -13.12
N LYS A 26 28.61 12.48 -12.20
CA LYS A 26 28.31 13.92 -12.11
C LYS A 26 27.66 14.49 -13.38
N ASP A 27 27.12 13.66 -14.26
CA ASP A 27 26.41 14.08 -15.47
C ASP A 27 25.07 14.73 -15.11
N SER A 28 24.88 15.99 -15.53
CA SER A 28 23.69 16.80 -15.24
C SER A 28 22.38 16.19 -15.74
N THR A 29 22.43 15.26 -16.70
CA THR A 29 21.26 14.53 -17.17
C THR A 29 20.55 13.82 -16.02
N TYR A 30 21.32 13.17 -15.13
CA TYR A 30 20.75 12.37 -14.05
C TYR A 30 20.19 13.24 -12.91
N SER A 31 20.86 14.32 -12.53
CA SER A 31 20.33 15.28 -11.53
C SER A 31 19.12 16.04 -12.07
N SER A 32 19.11 16.39 -13.36
CA SER A 32 17.95 17.00 -14.04
C SER A 32 16.73 16.09 -13.99
N ASN A 33 16.90 14.79 -14.24
CA ASN A 33 15.79 13.83 -14.19
C ASN A 33 15.15 13.75 -12.80
N ILE A 34 15.97 13.79 -11.74
CA ILE A 34 15.47 13.80 -10.36
C ILE A 34 14.73 15.11 -10.06
N ALA A 35 15.32 16.26 -10.42
CA ALA A 35 14.70 17.57 -10.23
C ALA A 35 13.33 17.65 -10.94
N ASN A 36 13.25 17.16 -12.18
CA ASN A 36 12.01 17.10 -12.95
C ASN A 36 10.96 16.16 -12.32
N ALA A 37 11.39 14.98 -11.83
CA ALA A 37 10.49 14.05 -11.16
C ALA A 37 9.91 14.66 -9.87
N ILE A 38 10.74 15.32 -9.06
CA ILE A 38 10.29 16.00 -7.84
C ILE A 38 9.33 17.14 -8.17
N ASN A 39 9.68 18.00 -9.13
CA ASN A 39 8.81 19.10 -9.52
C ASN A 39 7.45 18.58 -9.99
N THR A 40 7.44 17.60 -10.89
CA THR A 40 6.20 17.05 -11.47
C THR A 40 5.33 16.40 -10.41
N TRP A 41 5.90 15.56 -9.54
CA TRP A 41 5.09 14.78 -8.60
C TRP A 41 4.63 15.59 -7.37
N PHE A 42 5.42 16.56 -6.91
CA PHE A 42 5.18 17.19 -5.61
C PHE A 42 4.85 18.69 -5.66
N LEU A 43 5.23 19.41 -6.73
CA LEU A 43 5.28 20.88 -6.69
C LEU A 43 4.46 21.55 -7.80
N ALA A 44 4.53 21.02 -9.02
CA ALA A 44 3.92 21.63 -10.19
C ALA A 44 2.38 21.65 -10.04
N PRO A 45 1.73 22.83 -10.11
CA PRO A 45 0.28 22.96 -9.84
C PRO A 45 -0.61 22.03 -10.66
N ASP A 46 -0.20 21.73 -11.89
CA ASP A 46 -0.99 20.92 -12.82
C ASP A 46 -0.89 19.42 -12.56
N THR A 47 0.11 18.97 -11.78
CA THR A 47 0.43 17.55 -11.65
C THR A 47 0.71 17.08 -10.22
N TYR A 48 0.84 17.99 -9.26
CA TYR A 48 1.24 17.61 -7.91
C TYR A 48 0.23 16.69 -7.23
N MET A 49 0.76 15.68 -6.54
CA MET A 49 -0.01 14.82 -5.66
C MET A 49 -0.33 15.57 -4.37
N ASN A 50 -1.58 15.54 -3.90
CA ASN A 50 -1.89 16.06 -2.55
C ASN A 50 -1.18 15.23 -1.46
N PRO A 51 -0.70 15.83 -0.35
CA PRO A 51 0.08 15.13 0.68
C PRO A 51 -0.79 14.27 1.61
N ASN A 52 -1.55 13.33 1.06
CA ASN A 52 -2.38 12.34 1.76
C ASN A 52 -2.73 11.15 0.86
N LEU A 53 -3.23 10.08 1.46
CA LEU A 53 -3.68 8.88 0.75
C LEU A 53 -5.15 8.54 1.05
N ASN A 54 -6.01 9.57 1.17
CA ASN A 54 -7.42 9.43 1.55
C ASN A 54 -8.25 8.53 0.61
N TYR A 55 -7.76 8.29 -0.62
CA TYR A 55 -8.44 7.54 -1.66
C TYR A 55 -7.64 6.33 -2.17
N SER A 56 -6.53 6.00 -1.50
CA SER A 56 -5.65 4.88 -1.87
C SER A 56 -6.32 3.53 -1.64
N GLN A 57 -6.08 2.58 -2.55
CA GLN A 57 -6.67 1.24 -2.53
C GLN A 57 -8.18 1.23 -2.22
N LEU A 58 -8.94 2.14 -2.85
CA LEU A 58 -10.39 2.17 -2.79
C LEU A 58 -10.98 0.84 -3.28
N LEU A 59 -11.81 0.22 -2.46
CA LEU A 59 -12.65 -0.90 -2.89
C LEU A 59 -13.89 -0.35 -3.59
N ARG A 60 -14.06 -0.68 -4.87
CA ARG A 60 -15.21 -0.21 -5.67
C ARG A 60 -16.49 -0.93 -5.25
N GLY A 61 -17.56 -0.18 -5.07
CA GLY A 61 -18.90 -0.69 -4.78
C GLY A 61 -19.86 0.42 -4.35
N PRO A 62 -21.15 0.10 -4.12
CA PRO A 62 -22.10 1.04 -3.53
C PRO A 62 -21.64 1.48 -2.14
N GLY A 63 -21.73 2.78 -1.82
CA GLY A 63 -21.37 3.33 -0.50
C GLY A 63 -20.25 4.38 -0.55
N GLU A 64 -19.58 4.58 0.59
CA GLU A 64 -18.51 5.57 0.74
C GLU A 64 -17.36 5.33 -0.25
N GLN A 65 -16.93 6.39 -0.94
CA GLN A 65 -15.83 6.37 -1.89
C GLN A 65 -14.51 6.81 -1.23
N LYS A 66 -14.12 6.16 -0.13
CA LYS A 66 -12.86 6.42 0.60
C LYS A 66 -11.88 5.26 0.45
N GLY A 67 -10.60 5.58 0.51
CA GLY A 67 -9.52 4.60 0.50
C GLY A 67 -9.53 3.68 1.73
N SER A 68 -8.57 2.77 1.77
CA SER A 68 -8.37 1.85 2.89
C SER A 68 -7.03 2.09 3.57
N GLN A 69 -6.88 1.62 4.81
CA GLN A 69 -5.63 1.77 5.56
C GLN A 69 -4.43 1.14 4.81
N THR A 70 -4.67 0.04 4.11
CA THR A 70 -3.63 -0.71 3.36
C THR A 70 -3.07 0.09 2.18
N GLY A 71 -3.77 1.12 1.72
CA GLY A 71 -3.31 2.01 0.67
C GLY A 71 -2.13 2.89 1.07
N VAL A 72 -1.80 2.98 2.36
CA VAL A 72 -0.54 3.59 2.82
C VAL A 72 0.69 2.89 2.23
N LEU A 73 0.61 1.58 1.92
CA LEU A 73 1.68 0.85 1.23
C LEU A 73 1.99 1.38 -0.17
N ASP A 74 1.08 2.11 -0.82
CA ASP A 74 1.31 2.61 -2.19
C ASP A 74 2.51 3.58 -2.23
N LEU A 75 2.85 4.21 -1.10
CA LEU A 75 4.02 5.08 -0.94
C LEU A 75 5.20 4.45 -0.18
N LYS A 76 5.23 3.13 0.00
CA LYS A 76 6.30 2.40 0.73
C LYS A 76 7.74 2.73 0.30
N CYS A 77 7.94 3.18 -0.94
CA CYS A 77 9.24 3.47 -1.52
C CYS A 77 9.80 4.87 -1.20
N MET A 78 9.22 5.60 -0.25
CA MET A 78 9.73 6.91 0.19
C MET A 78 11.22 6.91 0.59
N SER A 79 11.75 5.79 1.10
CA SER A 79 13.19 5.67 1.43
C SER A 79 14.11 5.84 0.21
N LYS A 80 13.67 5.41 -0.99
CA LYS A 80 14.38 5.61 -2.25
C LYS A 80 14.41 7.08 -2.65
N LEU A 81 13.26 7.76 -2.53
CA LEU A 81 13.14 9.20 -2.75
C LEU A 81 14.07 9.98 -1.80
N THR A 82 14.00 9.70 -0.49
CA THR A 82 14.88 10.34 0.49
C THR A 82 16.35 10.14 0.14
N SER A 83 16.75 8.92 -0.20
CA SER A 83 18.14 8.62 -0.57
C SER A 83 18.60 9.45 -1.78
N GLY A 84 17.78 9.52 -2.83
CA GLY A 84 18.13 10.29 -4.02
C GLY A 84 18.26 11.80 -3.75
N VAL A 85 17.32 12.37 -3.00
CA VAL A 85 17.36 13.79 -2.61
C VAL A 85 18.58 14.11 -1.74
N LEU A 86 18.90 13.27 -0.76
CA LEU A 86 20.07 13.47 0.10
C LEU A 86 21.38 13.38 -0.68
N VAL A 87 21.47 12.51 -1.69
CA VAL A 87 22.63 12.44 -2.59
C VAL A 87 22.82 13.76 -3.34
N LEU A 88 21.75 14.33 -3.92
CA LEU A 88 21.83 15.61 -4.63
C LEU A 88 22.19 16.76 -3.70
N ARG A 89 21.57 16.84 -2.52
CA ARG A 89 21.89 17.84 -1.49
C ARG A 89 23.36 17.79 -1.09
N LYS A 90 23.84 16.60 -0.71
CA LYS A 90 25.23 16.42 -0.26
C LYS A 90 26.24 16.70 -1.37
N GLY A 91 25.92 16.32 -2.61
CA GLY A 91 26.77 16.57 -3.75
C GLY A 91 26.65 17.98 -4.34
N GLN A 92 25.77 18.83 -3.79
CA GLN A 92 25.49 20.19 -4.28
C GLN A 92 25.17 20.23 -5.78
N ALA A 93 24.27 19.34 -6.22
CA ALA A 93 23.84 19.28 -7.61
C ALA A 93 23.26 20.64 -8.08
N PRO A 94 23.74 21.25 -9.17
CA PRO A 94 23.23 22.55 -9.65
C PRO A 94 21.73 22.53 -9.95
N GLU A 95 21.21 21.40 -10.43
CA GLU A 95 19.80 21.21 -10.76
C GLU A 95 18.91 21.09 -9.51
N TRP A 96 19.49 20.83 -8.34
CA TRP A 96 18.76 20.78 -7.07
C TRP A 96 18.70 22.17 -6.43
N THR A 97 17.76 22.98 -6.90
CA THR A 97 17.62 24.37 -6.45
C THR A 97 16.99 24.48 -5.06
N LYS A 98 17.13 25.66 -4.44
CA LYS A 98 16.54 25.93 -3.13
C LYS A 98 15.01 25.84 -3.17
N GLU A 99 14.40 26.30 -4.26
CA GLU A 99 12.95 26.30 -4.44
C GLU A 99 12.38 24.88 -4.49
N LEU A 100 13.07 23.97 -5.19
CA LEU A 100 12.71 22.54 -5.20
C LEU A 100 12.83 21.93 -3.80
N ASP A 101 13.90 22.26 -3.09
CA ASP A 101 14.16 21.75 -1.75
C ASP A 101 13.11 22.21 -0.74
N ASP A 102 12.85 23.52 -0.68
CA ASP A 102 11.86 24.12 0.21
C ASP A 102 10.46 23.59 -0.10
N GLY A 103 10.12 23.49 -1.39
CA GLY A 103 8.83 22.97 -1.84
C GLY A 103 8.61 21.52 -1.41
N LEU A 104 9.61 20.66 -1.62
CA LEU A 104 9.53 19.26 -1.22
C LEU A 104 9.45 19.13 0.30
N ASN A 105 10.28 19.87 1.05
CA ASN A 105 10.21 19.87 2.53
C ASN A 105 8.82 20.30 3.03
N ALA A 106 8.20 21.30 2.39
CA ALA A 106 6.84 21.73 2.74
C ALA A 106 5.78 20.68 2.43
N TRP A 107 5.92 19.94 1.31
CA TRP A 107 5.04 18.80 1.01
C TRP A 107 5.21 17.68 2.04
N VAL A 108 6.47 17.31 2.34
CA VAL A 108 6.80 16.22 3.26
C VAL A 108 6.31 16.53 4.68
N ASN A 109 6.48 17.76 5.18
CA ASN A 109 5.96 18.14 6.50
C ASN A 109 4.43 18.00 6.59
N ARG A 110 3.70 18.36 5.52
CA ARG A 110 2.24 18.15 5.45
C ARG A 110 1.87 16.66 5.43
N TYR A 111 2.62 15.85 4.68
CA TYR A 111 2.38 14.41 4.62
C TYR A 111 2.71 13.71 5.94
N ILE A 112 3.77 14.12 6.65
CA ILE A 112 4.09 13.62 8.01
C ILE A 112 2.93 13.90 8.97
N VAL A 113 2.36 15.10 8.93
CA VAL A 113 1.17 15.42 9.75
C VAL A 113 0.02 14.46 9.43
N TRP A 114 -0.30 14.26 8.15
CA TRP A 114 -1.35 13.31 7.76
C TRP A 114 -1.03 11.89 8.23
N LEU A 115 0.20 11.41 7.99
CA LEU A 115 0.65 10.06 8.31
C LEU A 115 0.58 9.77 9.83
N THR A 116 0.78 10.80 10.66
CA THR A 116 0.81 10.65 12.13
C THR A 116 -0.52 10.95 12.82
N THR A 117 -1.54 11.45 12.11
CA THR A 117 -2.81 11.89 12.72
C THR A 117 -4.05 11.27 12.08
N HIS A 118 -4.00 10.89 10.81
CA HIS A 118 -5.17 10.41 10.09
C HIS A 118 -5.48 8.94 10.42
N GLU A 119 -6.77 8.59 10.58
CA GLU A 119 -7.21 7.26 11.01
C GLU A 119 -6.70 6.12 10.11
N LEU A 120 -6.73 6.31 8.78
CA LEU A 120 -6.20 5.33 7.82
C LEU A 120 -4.70 5.05 8.06
N ALA A 121 -3.92 6.09 8.33
CA ALA A 121 -2.49 5.97 8.57
C ALA A 121 -2.19 5.34 9.94
N LEU A 122 -2.96 5.69 10.97
CA LEU A 122 -2.86 5.08 12.30
C LEU A 122 -3.29 3.61 12.30
N GLY A 123 -4.25 3.24 11.45
CA GLY A 123 -4.62 1.85 11.18
C GLY A 123 -3.45 1.07 10.59
N GLU A 124 -2.80 1.60 9.56
CA GLU A 124 -1.61 0.98 8.95
C GLU A 124 -0.44 0.87 9.93
N ARG A 125 -0.17 1.92 10.72
CA ARG A 125 0.83 1.91 11.79
C ARG A 125 0.66 0.74 12.75
N SER A 126 -0.58 0.35 13.01
CA SER A 126 -0.96 -0.69 13.96
C SER A 126 -0.98 -2.10 13.33
N ALA A 127 -0.77 -2.21 12.00
CA ALA A 127 -0.76 -3.50 11.34
C ALA A 127 0.44 -4.35 11.82
N PRO A 128 0.21 -5.61 12.24
CA PRO A 128 1.25 -6.42 12.86
C PRO A 128 2.23 -7.06 11.85
N ASN A 129 1.94 -6.99 10.56
CA ASN A 129 2.72 -7.62 9.49
C ASN A 129 3.55 -6.55 8.73
N ASN A 130 4.02 -6.90 7.53
CA ASN A 130 4.80 -6.01 6.66
C ASN A 130 4.19 -4.61 6.42
N HIS A 131 2.85 -4.46 6.48
CA HIS A 131 2.20 -3.15 6.34
C HIS A 131 2.71 -2.14 7.38
N GLY A 132 2.69 -2.53 8.66
CA GLY A 132 3.20 -1.68 9.73
C GLY A 132 4.70 -1.44 9.59
N THR A 133 5.47 -2.45 9.20
CA THR A 133 6.91 -2.30 8.93
C THR A 133 7.20 -1.19 7.92
N PHE A 134 6.45 -1.16 6.82
CA PHE A 134 6.59 -0.13 5.79
C PHE A 134 6.00 1.23 6.18
N TYR A 135 5.01 1.31 7.06
CA TYR A 135 4.60 2.58 7.68
C TYR A 135 5.79 3.25 8.38
N PHE A 136 6.51 2.49 9.22
CA PHE A 136 7.66 3.03 9.95
C PHE A 136 8.83 3.38 9.01
N ASN A 137 9.04 2.59 7.94
CA ASN A 137 10.02 2.95 6.90
C ASN A 137 9.71 4.31 6.29
N GLN A 138 8.46 4.55 5.89
CA GLN A 138 8.03 5.80 5.27
C GLN A 138 8.23 6.97 6.21
N LEU A 139 7.67 6.91 7.42
CA LEU A 139 7.73 8.00 8.38
C LEU A 139 9.17 8.37 8.73
N ALA A 140 10.00 7.38 9.10
CA ALA A 140 11.38 7.65 9.49
C ALA A 140 12.23 8.19 8.32
N SER A 141 12.02 7.70 7.09
CA SER A 141 12.70 8.22 5.90
C SER A 141 12.34 9.68 5.63
N LEU A 142 11.10 10.07 5.85
CA LEU A 142 10.63 11.42 5.62
C LEU A 142 11.10 12.39 6.71
N GLN A 143 11.15 11.93 7.97
CA GLN A 143 11.76 12.69 9.06
C GLN A 143 13.24 12.96 8.79
N VAL A 144 13.99 11.94 8.35
CA VAL A 144 15.38 12.10 7.87
C VAL A 144 15.46 13.13 6.75
N LEU A 145 14.53 13.11 5.78
CA LEU A 145 14.50 14.05 4.66
C LEU A 145 14.37 15.50 5.16
N VAL A 146 13.47 15.78 6.11
CA VAL A 146 13.28 17.15 6.63
C VAL A 146 14.27 17.54 7.75
N GLY A 147 15.25 16.68 8.05
CA GLY A 147 16.28 16.94 9.06
C GLY A 147 15.89 16.60 10.50
N ASP A 148 14.72 15.97 10.72
CA ASP A 148 14.25 15.50 12.02
C ASP A 148 14.88 14.15 12.39
N MET A 149 16.17 14.17 12.72
CA MET A 149 16.92 12.94 13.08
C MET A 149 16.48 12.34 14.41
N GLU A 150 16.05 13.18 15.36
CA GLU A 150 15.53 12.72 16.65
C GLU A 150 14.20 11.99 16.47
N GLY A 151 13.26 12.58 15.72
CA GLY A 151 12.00 11.94 15.39
C GLY A 151 12.18 10.67 14.58
N ALA A 152 13.10 10.64 13.60
CA ALA A 152 13.42 9.42 12.86
C ALA A 152 13.91 8.30 13.81
N ARG A 153 14.81 8.63 14.75
CA ARG A 153 15.30 7.67 15.76
C ARG A 153 14.18 7.18 16.67
N ALA A 154 13.29 8.07 17.11
CA ALA A 154 12.15 7.71 17.93
C ALA A 154 11.17 6.80 17.17
N THR A 155 10.90 7.09 15.89
CA THR A 155 10.06 6.27 15.01
C THR A 155 10.62 4.86 14.86
N ILE A 156 11.92 4.72 14.60
CA ILE A 156 12.56 3.39 14.50
C ILE A 156 12.56 2.66 15.85
N ASN A 157 12.81 3.36 16.97
CA ASN A 157 12.67 2.77 18.30
C ASN A 157 11.25 2.24 18.54
N ASN A 158 10.22 3.00 18.16
CA ASN A 158 8.82 2.60 18.30
C ASN A 158 8.49 1.36 17.47
N TYR A 159 9.06 1.23 16.26
CA TYR A 159 8.93 0.02 15.46
C TYR A 159 9.50 -1.20 16.18
N PHE A 160 10.77 -1.13 16.58
CA PHE A 160 11.47 -2.25 17.20
C PHE A 160 10.90 -2.63 18.57
N ASN A 161 10.37 -1.67 19.34
CA ASN A 161 9.76 -1.92 20.65
C ASN A 161 8.26 -2.26 20.56
N GLY A 162 7.64 -2.05 19.39
CA GLY A 162 6.22 -2.29 19.14
C GLY A 162 6.00 -3.52 18.29
N ILE A 163 5.41 -3.34 17.10
CA ILE A 163 4.96 -4.43 16.22
C ILE A 163 6.06 -5.45 15.88
N TYR A 164 7.33 -5.04 15.80
CA TYR A 164 8.45 -5.93 15.48
C TYR A 164 8.60 -7.08 16.49
N GLN A 165 8.20 -6.86 17.76
CA GLN A 165 8.31 -7.86 18.81
C GLN A 165 7.55 -9.14 18.51
N ASP A 166 6.55 -9.10 17.62
CA ASP A 166 5.68 -10.22 17.25
C ASP A 166 5.91 -10.73 15.81
N GLN A 167 6.79 -10.07 15.04
CA GLN A 167 6.94 -10.36 13.60
C GLN A 167 7.82 -11.57 13.29
N ILE A 168 8.71 -11.95 14.20
CA ILE A 168 9.69 -13.03 13.99
C ILE A 168 9.57 -14.04 15.13
N ALA A 169 9.32 -15.31 14.78
CA ALA A 169 9.28 -16.43 15.70
C ALA A 169 10.68 -16.91 16.09
N ALA A 170 10.79 -17.76 17.12
CA ALA A 170 12.08 -18.21 17.66
C ALA A 170 12.98 -18.92 16.63
N ASN A 171 12.39 -19.60 15.65
CA ASN A 171 13.09 -20.28 14.56
C ASN A 171 13.46 -19.36 13.39
N GLY A 172 13.11 -18.07 13.44
CA GLY A 172 13.30 -17.12 12.35
C GLY A 172 12.12 -17.02 11.37
N ASP A 173 11.07 -17.85 11.49
CA ASP A 173 9.91 -17.67 10.61
C ASP A 173 9.20 -16.33 10.88
N GLN A 174 8.49 -15.84 9.87
CA GLN A 174 7.62 -14.67 9.95
C GLN A 174 6.16 -15.13 9.79
N PRO A 175 5.45 -15.54 10.87
CA PRO A 175 4.22 -16.32 10.76
C PRO A 175 3.10 -15.63 9.97
N LEU A 176 2.93 -14.31 10.16
CA LEU A 176 1.90 -13.54 9.46
C LEU A 176 2.18 -13.40 7.95
N GLU A 177 3.43 -13.60 7.54
CA GLU A 177 3.84 -13.63 6.13
C GLU A 177 3.75 -15.06 5.57
N THR A 178 3.99 -16.06 6.41
CA THR A 178 3.78 -17.48 6.10
C THR A 178 2.34 -17.78 5.75
N ASP A 179 1.37 -17.18 6.45
CA ASP A 179 -0.06 -17.42 6.27
C ASP A 179 -0.65 -16.78 4.99
N ARG A 180 0.21 -16.19 4.14
CA ARG A 180 -0.22 -15.49 2.92
C ARG A 180 -0.27 -16.43 1.73
N THR A 181 -0.95 -15.98 0.67
CA THR A 181 -1.06 -16.71 -0.61
C THR A 181 0.28 -16.90 -1.31
N ARG A 182 1.28 -16.05 -1.00
CA ARG A 182 2.65 -16.10 -1.53
C ARG A 182 3.68 -15.98 -0.39
N PRO A 183 3.87 -17.04 0.42
CA PRO A 183 4.66 -16.98 1.65
C PRO A 183 6.13 -16.54 1.48
N TYR A 184 6.84 -17.09 0.50
CA TYR A 184 8.20 -16.69 0.14
C TYR A 184 8.27 -15.22 -0.27
N HIS A 185 7.36 -14.75 -1.13
CA HIS A 185 7.29 -13.33 -1.50
C HIS A 185 7.12 -12.44 -0.26
N TYR A 186 6.14 -12.74 0.60
CA TYR A 186 5.85 -11.90 1.76
C TYR A 186 6.97 -11.96 2.81
N ARG A 187 7.62 -13.10 3.03
CA ARG A 187 8.82 -13.18 3.89
C ARG A 187 9.96 -12.31 3.39
N ALA A 188 10.26 -12.36 2.08
CA ALA A 188 11.32 -11.54 1.48
C ALA A 188 10.95 -10.04 1.51
N TYR A 189 9.68 -9.73 1.26
CA TYR A 189 9.16 -8.37 1.26
C TYR A 189 9.18 -7.73 2.65
N ALA A 190 8.77 -8.46 3.69
CA ALA A 190 8.87 -8.03 5.08
C ALA A 190 10.33 -7.87 5.53
N LEU A 191 11.21 -8.80 5.17
CA LEU A 191 12.67 -8.70 5.43
C LEU A 191 13.28 -7.43 4.84
N ALA A 192 12.90 -7.07 3.60
CA ALA A 192 13.38 -5.84 2.98
C ALA A 192 12.97 -4.60 3.81
N GLY A 193 11.73 -4.55 4.30
CA GLY A 193 11.26 -3.48 5.18
C GLY A 193 12.01 -3.43 6.52
N MET A 194 12.28 -4.59 7.13
CA MET A 194 13.08 -4.70 8.36
C MET A 194 14.51 -4.16 8.18
N VAL A 195 15.17 -4.55 7.09
CA VAL A 195 16.51 -4.08 6.72
C VAL A 195 16.52 -2.57 6.51
N ILE A 196 15.52 -2.01 5.84
CA ILE A 196 15.40 -0.56 5.65
C ILE A 196 15.24 0.16 7.00
N ASN A 197 14.40 -0.35 7.91
CA ASN A 197 14.26 0.24 9.25
C ASN A 197 15.57 0.21 10.04
N ALA A 198 16.30 -0.91 9.99
CA ALA A 198 17.61 -1.01 10.63
C ALA A 198 18.62 -0.01 10.03
N LYS A 199 18.64 0.16 8.70
CA LYS A 199 19.49 1.16 8.01
C LYS A 199 19.14 2.60 8.36
N ILE A 200 17.85 2.95 8.41
CA ILE A 200 17.42 4.30 8.82
C ILE A 200 17.79 4.54 10.28
N GLY A 201 17.59 3.54 11.15
CA GLY A 201 18.00 3.58 12.54
C GLY A 201 19.49 3.88 12.69
N GLU A 202 20.34 3.08 12.03
CA GLU A 202 21.80 3.27 11.99
C GLU A 202 22.16 4.70 11.52
N TYR A 203 21.57 5.16 10.42
CA TYR A 203 21.79 6.50 9.88
C TYR A 203 21.37 7.62 10.86
N ALA A 204 20.29 7.42 11.62
CA ALA A 204 19.82 8.34 12.65
C ALA A 204 20.58 8.19 14.00
N GLY A 205 21.59 7.34 14.07
CA GLY A 205 22.45 7.14 15.25
C GLY A 205 22.00 6.03 16.21
N LEU A 206 21.07 5.16 15.81
CA LEU A 206 20.64 3.97 16.56
C LEU A 206 21.50 2.76 16.17
N THR A 207 22.69 2.65 16.74
CA THR A 207 23.71 1.65 16.35
C THR A 207 23.34 0.21 16.67
N ASP A 208 22.39 -0.01 17.58
CA ASP A 208 21.89 -1.33 17.97
C ASP A 208 20.74 -1.84 17.08
N ALA A 209 20.21 -1.02 16.16
CA ALA A 209 19.02 -1.35 15.36
C ALA A 209 19.09 -2.70 14.65
N TRP A 210 20.25 -3.06 14.09
CA TRP A 210 20.49 -4.34 13.41
C TRP A 210 20.42 -5.57 14.33
N ASN A 211 20.77 -5.39 15.60
CA ASN A 211 20.90 -6.47 16.58
C ASN A 211 19.66 -6.61 17.46
N ARG A 212 18.61 -5.82 17.21
CA ARG A 212 17.36 -5.92 17.97
C ARG A 212 16.62 -7.22 17.65
N THR A 213 16.13 -7.84 18.70
CA THR A 213 15.41 -9.11 18.65
C THR A 213 13.92 -8.90 18.91
N SER A 214 13.11 -9.80 18.35
CA SER A 214 11.72 -9.98 18.73
C SER A 214 11.61 -10.54 20.16
N LYS A 215 10.39 -10.64 20.68
CA LYS A 215 10.16 -11.20 22.02
C LYS A 215 10.60 -12.66 22.15
N SER A 216 10.71 -13.37 21.02
CA SER A 216 11.20 -14.75 20.96
C SER A 216 12.73 -14.86 20.82
N GLY A 217 13.45 -13.73 20.86
CA GLY A 217 14.92 -13.69 20.78
C GLY A 217 15.51 -13.79 19.37
N ALA A 218 14.68 -13.88 18.33
CA ALA A 218 15.12 -13.91 16.94
C ALA A 218 15.18 -12.50 16.35
N GLY A 219 16.17 -12.22 15.50
CA GLY A 219 16.33 -10.94 14.83
C GLY A 219 16.30 -11.06 13.30
N ILE A 220 16.59 -9.95 12.62
CA ILE A 220 16.60 -9.84 11.15
C ILE A 220 17.47 -10.93 10.50
N LYS A 221 18.64 -11.23 11.09
CA LYS A 221 19.54 -12.27 10.58
C LYS A 221 18.86 -13.65 10.61
N GLN A 222 18.28 -14.04 11.74
CA GLN A 222 17.60 -15.34 11.88
C GLN A 222 16.43 -15.44 10.90
N ALA A 223 15.70 -14.35 10.68
CA ALA A 223 14.63 -14.34 9.69
C ALA A 223 15.13 -14.50 8.25
N CYS A 224 16.26 -13.88 7.92
CA CYS A 224 16.93 -14.08 6.63
C CYS A 224 17.42 -15.52 6.47
N ASP A 225 18.10 -16.06 7.49
CA ASP A 225 18.60 -17.44 7.50
C ASP A 225 17.44 -18.43 7.28
N TYR A 226 16.32 -18.26 7.98
CA TYR A 226 15.12 -19.08 7.82
C TYR A 226 14.56 -18.97 6.39
N ALA A 227 14.37 -17.76 5.86
CA ALA A 227 13.84 -17.56 4.51
C ALA A 227 14.70 -18.21 3.42
N MET A 228 16.03 -18.24 3.60
CA MET A 228 16.95 -18.92 2.67
C MET A 228 16.82 -20.45 2.68
N THR A 229 16.23 -21.05 3.72
CA THR A 229 15.98 -22.50 3.77
C THR A 229 14.73 -22.93 2.99
N ILE A 230 13.84 -21.98 2.66
CA ILE A 230 12.57 -22.26 2.01
C ILE A 230 12.70 -21.98 0.50
N PRO A 231 12.42 -22.95 -0.39
CA PRO A 231 12.46 -22.71 -1.82
C PRO A 231 11.33 -21.77 -2.26
N ALA A 232 11.61 -20.93 -3.26
CA ALA A 232 10.64 -19.99 -3.83
C ALA A 232 9.58 -20.64 -4.75
N THR A 233 9.58 -21.97 -4.86
CA THR A 233 8.75 -22.72 -5.81
C THR A 233 7.30 -22.86 -5.33
N GLY A 234 6.35 -22.79 -6.26
CA GLY A 234 4.93 -23.08 -5.98
C GLY A 234 4.07 -21.86 -5.60
N GLU A 235 4.60 -20.65 -5.74
CA GLU A 235 3.81 -19.42 -5.59
C GLU A 235 3.15 -19.03 -6.90
N GLU A 236 1.87 -19.34 -7.07
CA GLU A 236 1.06 -18.75 -8.13
C GLU A 236 0.31 -17.53 -7.60
N ASP A 237 0.33 -16.45 -8.38
CA ASP A 237 -0.56 -15.32 -8.14
C ASP A 237 -1.99 -15.78 -8.46
N ILE A 238 -2.81 -15.96 -7.43
CA ILE A 238 -4.21 -16.38 -7.57
C ILE A 238 -5.02 -15.47 -8.50
N TYR A 239 -4.61 -14.22 -8.70
CA TYR A 239 -5.24 -13.31 -9.66
C TYR A 239 -4.86 -13.63 -11.09
N GLN A 240 -3.63 -14.11 -11.34
CA GLN A 240 -3.26 -14.65 -12.66
C GLN A 240 -3.98 -15.97 -12.92
N GLY A 241 -4.11 -16.83 -11.92
CA GLY A 241 -4.91 -18.05 -12.00
C GLY A 241 -6.39 -17.77 -12.28
N TYR A 242 -6.96 -16.75 -11.62
CA TYR A 242 -8.35 -16.33 -11.86
C TYR A 242 -8.54 -15.68 -13.24
N ALA A 243 -7.63 -14.82 -13.68
CA ALA A 243 -7.67 -14.24 -15.03
C ALA A 243 -7.50 -15.31 -16.11
N ALA A 244 -6.62 -16.30 -15.88
CA ALA A 244 -6.45 -17.46 -16.76
C ALA A 244 -7.71 -18.35 -16.77
N PHE A 245 -8.31 -18.61 -15.61
CA PHE A 245 -9.59 -19.30 -15.48
C PHE A 245 -10.71 -18.55 -16.22
N LEU A 246 -10.80 -17.23 -16.06
CA LEU A 246 -11.78 -16.42 -16.77
C LEU A 246 -11.55 -16.45 -18.28
N LYS A 247 -10.30 -16.40 -18.74
CA LYS A 247 -9.94 -16.57 -20.15
C LYS A 247 -10.25 -17.97 -20.68
N GLU A 248 -10.13 -19.00 -19.84
CA GLU A 248 -10.48 -20.37 -20.18
C GLU A 248 -12.01 -20.54 -20.30
N LYS A 249 -12.79 -19.93 -19.39
CA LYS A 249 -14.26 -20.02 -19.40
C LYS A 249 -14.91 -19.06 -20.38
N ASP A 250 -14.25 -17.95 -20.67
CA ASP A 250 -14.66 -16.96 -21.64
C ASP A 250 -13.44 -16.50 -22.47
N PRO A 251 -13.25 -17.05 -23.68
CA PRO A 251 -12.17 -16.67 -24.58
C PRO A 251 -12.21 -15.19 -24.99
N SER A 252 -13.35 -14.52 -24.78
CA SER A 252 -13.48 -13.10 -25.02
C SER A 252 -12.87 -12.26 -23.91
N TYR A 253 -12.44 -12.80 -22.77
CA TYR A 253 -11.75 -12.06 -21.69
C TYR A 253 -10.32 -11.59 -22.10
N PRO A 254 -9.91 -10.34 -21.76
CA PRO A 254 -10.66 -9.26 -21.12
C PRO A 254 -11.24 -8.27 -22.16
N GLY A 255 -11.82 -8.81 -23.22
CA GLY A 255 -12.45 -8.09 -24.32
C GLY A 255 -13.68 -7.34 -23.84
N SER A 256 -13.55 -6.01 -23.87
CA SER A 256 -14.42 -5.02 -23.26
C SER A 256 -14.53 -5.14 -21.73
N GLY A 257 -14.55 -4.00 -21.04
CA GLY A 257 -14.46 -3.95 -19.58
C GLY A 257 -15.58 -4.75 -18.93
N TYR A 258 -15.25 -5.95 -18.43
CA TYR A 258 -16.06 -6.66 -17.46
C TYR A 258 -16.06 -5.86 -16.15
N TYR A 259 -16.88 -4.82 -16.13
CA TYR A 259 -17.29 -4.21 -14.88
C TYR A 259 -18.36 -5.13 -14.31
N LEU A 260 -18.09 -5.78 -13.17
CA LEU A 260 -19.08 -6.58 -12.43
C LEU A 260 -20.28 -5.73 -11.94
N ILE A 261 -20.31 -4.45 -12.27
CA ILE A 261 -21.38 -3.49 -12.04
C ILE A 261 -21.39 -2.56 -13.27
N ALA A 262 -22.49 -2.49 -14.01
CA ALA A 262 -22.66 -1.52 -15.09
C ALA A 262 -22.31 -0.11 -14.58
N PRO A 263 -21.45 0.67 -15.27
CA PRO A 263 -21.10 2.02 -14.86
C PRO A 263 -22.25 2.97 -15.23
N GLY A 264 -23.36 2.85 -14.51
CA GLY A 264 -24.45 3.82 -14.54
C GLY A 264 -24.24 4.95 -13.54
N LEU A 265 -23.01 5.42 -13.32
CA LEU A 265 -22.74 6.58 -12.46
C LEU A 265 -21.49 7.32 -12.93
N SER A 266 -21.66 8.18 -13.91
CA SER A 266 -20.97 9.47 -13.86
C SER A 266 -22.02 10.56 -14.04
N ASP A 267 -22.48 11.15 -12.94
CA ASP A 267 -23.13 12.47 -12.93
C ASP A 267 -22.10 13.59 -13.25
N SER A 268 -21.07 13.28 -14.03
CA SER A 268 -19.99 14.20 -14.41
C SER A 268 -20.42 15.18 -15.50
N GLY A 269 -21.62 15.04 -16.08
CA GLY A 269 -22.08 15.85 -17.21
C GLY A 269 -21.21 15.70 -18.47
N LEU A 270 -20.28 14.74 -18.50
CA LEU A 270 -19.40 14.50 -19.64
C LEU A 270 -20.08 13.52 -20.60
N THR A 271 -20.47 14.02 -21.77
CA THR A 271 -20.88 13.18 -22.89
C THR A 271 -19.64 12.46 -23.46
N PRO A 272 -19.70 11.13 -23.67
CA PRO A 272 -18.63 10.42 -24.35
C PRO A 272 -18.41 10.98 -25.76
N PRO A 273 -17.16 11.06 -26.26
CA PRO A 273 -16.90 11.52 -27.62
C PRO A 273 -17.59 10.58 -28.63
N ALA A 274 -18.19 11.19 -29.67
CA ALA A 274 -19.10 10.56 -30.64
C ALA A 274 -18.47 9.45 -31.53
N SER A 275 -17.22 9.03 -31.28
CA SER A 275 -16.50 8.08 -32.12
C SER A 275 -16.72 6.60 -31.76
N LEU A 276 -17.62 6.26 -30.82
CA LEU A 276 -17.97 4.86 -30.51
C LEU A 276 -19.28 4.38 -31.14
N VAL A 277 -19.94 5.20 -31.98
CA VAL A 277 -21.12 4.77 -32.73
C VAL A 277 -20.71 4.30 -34.13
N ASN A 278 -20.22 3.06 -34.23
CA ASN A 278 -20.61 2.12 -35.31
C ASN A 278 -19.85 0.79 -35.20
N SER A 279 -20.56 -0.27 -34.86
CA SER A 279 -20.63 -1.46 -35.72
C SER A 279 -21.86 -2.26 -35.34
N THR A 280 -22.93 -1.98 -36.07
CA THR A 280 -24.08 -2.84 -36.24
C THR A 280 -23.62 -4.20 -36.78
N SER A 281 -23.98 -5.28 -36.09
CA SER A 281 -24.26 -6.56 -36.73
C SER A 281 -25.71 -6.90 -36.44
N GLY A 282 -26.49 -6.98 -37.52
CA GLY A 282 -27.92 -7.25 -37.48
C GLY A 282 -28.22 -8.70 -37.11
N GLY A 283 -29.26 -8.87 -36.31
CA GLY A 283 -29.89 -10.13 -35.99
C GLY A 283 -31.31 -9.86 -35.51
N SER A 284 -32.24 -9.84 -36.45
CA SER A 284 -33.69 -9.75 -36.24
C SER A 284 -34.23 -10.99 -35.51
N GLY A 285 -35.02 -10.81 -34.45
CA GLY A 285 -35.72 -11.91 -33.77
C GLY A 285 -36.60 -11.46 -32.60
N SER A 286 -37.85 -11.13 -32.92
CA SER A 286 -39.10 -11.08 -32.12
C SER A 286 -39.10 -11.13 -30.58
N SER A 287 -39.87 -10.19 -30.04
CA SER A 287 -40.43 -10.07 -28.69
C SER A 287 -41.24 -11.29 -28.18
N SER A 288 -41.07 -11.64 -26.90
CA SER A 288 -42.20 -11.84 -25.96
C SER A 288 -41.72 -12.06 -24.53
N SER A 289 -42.34 -11.33 -23.60
CA SER A 289 -42.20 -11.40 -22.15
C SER A 289 -42.91 -12.61 -21.52
N SER A 290 -42.47 -12.95 -20.30
CA SER A 290 -43.19 -13.64 -19.21
C SER A 290 -42.93 -15.15 -19.02
N GLY A 291 -42.48 -15.51 -17.81
CA GLY A 291 -42.76 -16.83 -17.22
C GLY A 291 -41.61 -17.51 -16.46
N ASN A 292 -41.48 -17.22 -15.16
CA ASN A 292 -41.07 -18.10 -14.05
C ASN A 292 -40.20 -19.36 -14.31
N ASN A 293 -39.02 -19.46 -13.69
CA ASN A 293 -38.84 -20.04 -12.33
C ASN A 293 -37.36 -20.21 -11.95
N ASN A 294 -37.07 -19.87 -10.69
CA ASN A 294 -35.79 -20.03 -9.98
C ASN A 294 -35.42 -21.49 -9.67
N ASN A 295 -34.10 -21.71 -9.52
CA ASN A 295 -33.36 -22.52 -8.50
C ASN A 295 -32.14 -23.20 -9.17
N ASN A 296 -30.91 -23.27 -8.66
CA ASN A 296 -30.19 -22.96 -7.41
C ASN A 296 -28.69 -22.85 -7.80
N GLY A 297 -27.76 -22.26 -7.07
CA GLY A 297 -27.75 -21.98 -5.64
C GLY A 297 -26.74 -20.90 -5.28
N ALA A 298 -27.21 -19.97 -4.44
CA ALA A 298 -26.41 -19.04 -3.68
C ALA A 298 -26.89 -19.17 -2.24
N MET A 299 -26.01 -19.60 -1.32
CA MET A 299 -26.27 -19.46 0.11
C MET A 299 -26.18 -17.98 0.48
N LYS A 300 -27.34 -17.35 0.72
CA LYS A 300 -27.46 -16.04 1.37
C LYS A 300 -27.66 -16.28 2.87
N MET A 301 -26.78 -15.71 3.70
CA MET A 301 -27.13 -15.35 5.08
C MET A 301 -27.86 -14.01 5.03
N GLY A 302 -29.11 -13.98 5.48
CA GLY A 302 -29.93 -12.78 5.63
C GLY A 302 -30.15 -12.44 7.10
N ALA A 303 -30.02 -11.17 7.44
CA ALA A 303 -30.33 -10.64 8.76
C ALA A 303 -31.78 -10.11 8.82
N SER A 304 -32.45 -10.49 9.91
CA SER A 304 -33.47 -9.75 10.69
C SER A 304 -34.92 -9.60 10.18
N GLY A 305 -35.89 -10.00 11.03
CA GLY A 305 -37.27 -9.50 10.96
C GLY A 305 -38.40 -10.30 11.65
N VAL A 306 -38.45 -10.31 13.00
CA VAL A 306 -39.61 -10.26 13.93
C VAL A 306 -40.85 -11.20 13.81
N LEU A 307 -41.29 -11.69 15.00
CA LEU A 307 -42.61 -12.13 15.48
C LEU A 307 -42.94 -13.64 15.57
N GLY A 308 -43.16 -14.11 16.81
CA GLY A 308 -43.85 -15.36 17.14
C GLY A 308 -43.59 -15.80 18.58
N ALA A 309 -44.59 -15.67 19.45
CA ALA A 309 -44.54 -15.76 20.91
C ALA A 309 -44.48 -17.18 21.50
N LEU A 310 -43.99 -17.33 22.75
CA LEU A 310 -44.72 -17.86 23.93
C LEU A 310 -43.79 -18.42 25.05
N VAL A 311 -43.83 -17.73 26.20
CA VAL A 311 -44.05 -18.22 27.58
C VAL A 311 -42.98 -19.03 28.36
N GLY A 312 -42.59 -18.43 29.50
CA GLY A 312 -42.36 -19.07 30.82
C GLY A 312 -40.90 -19.44 31.14
N LEU A 313 -40.32 -19.21 32.32
CA LEU A 313 -40.80 -18.69 33.60
C LEU A 313 -39.56 -18.49 34.53
N VAL A 314 -39.56 -17.42 35.33
CA VAL A 314 -38.99 -17.27 36.71
C VAL A 314 -37.46 -17.22 36.97
N ALA A 315 -37.05 -16.00 37.34
CA ALA A 315 -36.30 -15.54 38.53
C ALA A 315 -35.04 -16.28 39.05
N ALA A 316 -33.95 -15.51 39.19
CA ALA A 316 -33.33 -15.21 40.49
C ALA A 316 -32.42 -13.97 40.39
N THR A 317 -32.77 -12.93 41.15
CA THR A 317 -31.97 -11.71 41.37
C THR A 317 -31.04 -11.88 42.58
N LEU A 318 -29.82 -11.36 42.44
CA LEU A 318 -29.00 -10.58 43.41
C LEU A 318 -28.90 -11.02 44.88
N ALA A 319 -27.65 -11.17 45.33
CA ALA A 319 -27.08 -10.56 46.54
C ALA A 319 -25.59 -10.95 46.62
N SER A 320 -24.62 -10.21 47.15
CA SER A 320 -24.43 -8.84 47.63
C SER A 320 -22.93 -8.75 48.02
N ALA A 321 -22.44 -7.53 48.16
CA ALA A 321 -21.10 -7.15 48.61
C ALA A 321 -20.47 -7.97 49.76
N LEU A 322 -19.18 -8.22 49.62
CA LEU A 322 -18.10 -7.99 50.59
C LEU A 322 -16.80 -7.71 49.81
#